data_AF-A0AAE4GAQ7-F1
#
_entry.id   AF-A0AAE4GAQ7-F1
#
_cell.length_a   1.000
_cell.length_b   1.000
_cell.length_c   1.000
_cell.angle_alpha   90.00
_cell.angle_beta   90.00
_cell.angle_gamma   90.00
#
_symmetry.space_group_name_H-M   'P 1'
#
loop_
_entity.id
_entity.type
_entity.pdbx_description
1 polymer ?
#
loop_
_entity_poly.entity_id
_entity_poly.type
_entity_poly.pdbx_seq_one_letter_code
_entity_poly.pdbx_strand_id
1 'polypeptide(L)' 'MDEKIDLTTALKKLHRLQLEGGDLDGAYWLEVYHLLEHVGEYRDRALDAEEKLRRIRQLSK' A
#
# COMPACT_ATOMS: atom_id res chain seq x y z
N MET A 1 6.75 -3.34 -19.70
CA MET A 1 6.54 -1.92 -19.38
C MET A 1 5.82 -1.94 -18.04
N ASP A 2 6.58 -1.78 -16.97
CA ASP A 2 6.08 -1.92 -15.60
C ASP A 2 5.34 -0.62 -15.27
N GLU A 3 4.07 -0.55 -15.66
CA GLU A 3 3.17 0.54 -15.29
C GLU A 3 2.97 0.45 -13.77
N LYS A 4 3.96 0.92 -13.01
CA LYS A 4 3.83 1.17 -11.59
C LYS A 4 2.62 2.09 -11.47
N ILE A 5 1.51 1.52 -11.02
CA ILE A 5 0.30 2.25 -10.72
C ILE A 5 0.72 3.42 -9.84
N ASP A 6 0.52 4.64 -10.35
CA ASP A 6 0.74 5.84 -9.57
C ASP A 6 -0.31 5.85 -8.46
N LEU A 7 0.12 5.39 -7.28
CA LEU A 7 -0.68 5.27 -6.07
C LEU A 7 -1.31 6.62 -5.72
N THR A 8 -0.62 7.75 -5.95
CA THR A 8 -1.19 9.07 -5.71
C THR A 8 -2.40 9.33 -6.62
N THR A 9 -2.30 8.97 -7.89
CA THR A 9 -3.42 9.11 -8.84
C THR A 9 -4.54 8.12 -8.54
N ALA A 10 -4.23 6.89 -8.14
CA ALA A 10 -5.23 5.89 -7.75
C ALA A 10 -6.01 6.33 -6.50
N LEU A 11 -5.32 6.84 -5.48
CA LEU A 11 -5.92 7.33 -4.24
C LEU A 11 -6.82 8.55 -4.46
N LYS A 12 -6.40 9.50 -5.32
CA LYS A 12 -7.24 10.65 -5.69
C LYS A 12 -8.53 10.23 -6.39
N LYS A 13 -8.47 9.23 -7.26
CA LYS A 13 -9.66 8.68 -7.93
C LYS A 13 -10.58 7.96 -6.94
N LEU A 14 -10.01 7.21 -6.01
CA LEU A 14 -10.76 6.51 -4.95
C LEU A 14 -11.55 7.50 -4.08
N HIS A 15 -10.90 8.57 -3.64
CA HIS A 15 -11.54 9.62 -2.84
C HIS A 15 -12.68 10.32 -3.59
N ARG A 16 -12.51 10.55 -4.89
CA ARG A 16 -13.57 11.10 -5.74
C ARG A 16 -14.78 10.15 -5.85
N LEU A 17 -14.55 8.85 -6.03
CA LEU A 17 -15.62 7.85 -6.10
C LEU A 17 -16.41 7.76 -4.78
N GLN A 18 -15.74 7.93 -3.65
CA GLN A 18 -16.40 8.04 -2.34
C GLN A 18 -17.42 9.19 -2.29
N LEU A 19 -17.10 10.35 -2.86
CA LEU A 19 -17.97 11.52 -2.84
C LEU A 19 -19.18 11.35 -3.78
N GLU A 20 -19.03 10.55 -4.83
CA GLU A 20 -20.09 10.29 -5.83
C GLU A 20 -21.11 9.22 -5.37
N GLY A 21 -20.75 8.36 -4.41
CA GLY A 21 -21.60 7.24 -3.92
C GLY A 21 -22.54 7.57 -2.74
N GLY A 22 -22.37 8.71 -2.08
CA GLY A 22 -23.15 9.08 -0.89
C GLY A 22 -22.58 8.50 0.41
N ASP A 23 -22.94 9.17 1.52
CA ASP A 23 -22.27 9.17 2.83
C ASP A 23 -22.05 7.79 3.49
N LEU A 24 -22.74 6.75 3.02
CA LEU A 24 -22.69 5.38 3.57
C LEU A 24 -21.43 4.60 3.16
N ASP A 25 -20.82 4.90 2.02
CA ASP A 25 -19.59 4.20 1.57
C ASP A 25 -18.31 5.02 1.82
N GLY A 26 -18.43 6.27 2.26
CA GLY A 26 -17.28 7.15 2.42
C GLY A 26 -16.33 6.76 3.55
N ALA A 27 -16.87 6.34 4.69
CA ALA A 27 -16.05 5.85 5.81
C ALA A 27 -15.25 4.60 5.41
N TYR A 28 -15.88 3.68 4.68
CA TYR A 28 -15.24 2.46 4.20
C TYR A 28 -14.10 2.77 3.22
N TRP A 29 -14.33 3.66 2.25
CA TRP A 29 -13.29 4.06 1.29
C TRP A 29 -12.16 4.87 1.92
N LEU A 30 -12.42 5.62 2.99
CA LEU A 30 -11.41 6.32 3.76
C LEU A 30 -10.50 5.34 4.52
N GLU A 31 -11.04 4.27 5.10
CA GLU A 31 -10.24 3.22 5.71
C GLU A 31 -9.35 2.50 4.68
N VAL A 32 -9.91 2.20 3.50
CA VAL A 32 -9.13 1.64 2.37
C VAL A 32 -8.03 2.61 1.92
N TYR A 33 -8.31 3.92 1.86
CA TYR A 33 -7.30 4.94 1.56
C TYR A 33 -6.13 4.89 2.56
N HIS A 34 -6.42 4.87 3.86
CA HIS A 34 -5.36 4.82 4.89
C HIS A 34 -4.55 3.53 4.80
N LEU A 35 -5.18 2.38 4.56
CA LEU A 35 -4.47 1.12 4.36
C LEU A 35 -3.52 1.17 3.15
N LEU A 36 -3.94 1.82 2.07
CA LEU A 36 -3.14 1.98 0.85
C LEU A 36 -2.01 3.00 1.00
N GLU A 37 -2.21 4.06 1.79
CA GLU A 37 -1.17 5.07 2.07
C GLU A 37 0.06 4.42 2.74
N HIS A 38 -0.16 3.48 3.64
CA HIS A 38 0.91 2.76 4.33
C HIS A 38 1.48 1.56 3.56
N VAL A 39 0.92 1.20 2.40
CA VAL A 39 1.33 -0.02 1.67
C VAL A 39 2.80 -0.01 1.27
N GLY A 40 3.34 1.18 0.94
CA GLY A 40 4.76 1.36 0.64
C GLY A 40 5.64 1.02 1.84
N GLU A 41 5.28 1.52 3.02
CA GLU A 41 6.01 1.25 4.27
C GLU A 41 5.93 -0.22 4.70
N TYR A 42 4.79 -0.89 4.48
CA TYR A 42 4.69 -2.33 4.71
C TYR A 42 5.57 -3.12 3.74
N ARG A 43 5.57 -2.76 2.46
CA ARG A 43 6.42 -3.40 1.44
C ARG A 43 7.90 -3.23 1.75
N ASP A 44 8.34 -2.02 2.10
CA ASP A 44 9.74 -1.74 2.39
C ASP A 44 10.21 -2.49 3.65
N ARG A 45 9.37 -2.56 4.69
CA ARG A 45 9.64 -3.38 5.88
C ARG A 45 9.73 -4.87 5.58
N ALA A 46 8.86 -5.38 4.71
CA ALA A 46 8.91 -6.79 4.29
C ALA A 46 10.21 -7.09 3.54
N LEU A 47 10.61 -6.22 2.60
CA LEU A 47 11.87 -6.37 1.85
C LEU A 47 13.10 -6.32 2.78
N ASP A 48 13.13 -5.42 3.76
CA ASP A 48 14.21 -5.35 4.75
C ASP A 48 14.27 -6.60 5.64
N ALA A 49 13.12 -7.15 6.05
CA ALA A 49 13.06 -8.39 6.82
C ALA A 49 13.56 -9.61 6.00
N GLU A 50 13.17 -9.71 4.73
CA GLU A 50 13.65 -10.74 3.82
C GLU A 50 15.17 -10.67 3.60
N GLU A 51 15.71 -9.46 3.45
CA GLU A 51 17.13 -9.20 3.32
C GLU A 51 17.90 -9.65 4.58
N LYS A 52 17.42 -9.28 5.76
CA LYS A 52 17.99 -9.71 7.05
C LYS A 52 17.99 -11.23 7.19
N LEU A 53 16.88 -11.89 6.87
CA LEU A 53 16.76 -13.34 6.88
C LEU A 53 17.76 -14.00 5.92
N ARG A 54 17.95 -13.43 4.72
CA ARG A 54 18.91 -13.93 3.74
C ARG A 54 20.33 -13.89 4.28
N ARG A 55 20.73 -12.79 4.92
CA ARG A 55 22.05 -12.63 5.55
C ARG A 55 22.28 -13.63 6.68
N ILE A 56 21.28 -13.82 7.56
CA ILE A 56 21.37 -14.82 8.65
C ILE A 56 21.59 -16.23 8.06
N ARG A 57 20.83 -16.60 7.03
CA ARG A 57 20.98 -17.90 6.36
C ARG A 57 22.34 -18.09 5.69
N GLN A 58 22.96 -17.02 5.20
CA GLN A 58 24.30 -17.06 4.62
C GLN A 58 25.41 -17.19 5.67
N LEU A 59 25.21 -16.66 6.87
CA LEU A 59 26.16 -16.75 8.00
C LEU A 59 26.09 -18.08 8.76
N SER A 60 24.96 -18.80 8.67
CA SER A 60 24.78 -20.14 9.26
C SER A 60 25.22 -21.29 8.34
N LYS A 61 25.90 -20.99 7.22
CA LYS A 61 26.39 -21.98 6.25
C LYS A 61 27.91 -21.99 6.26
#